data_AF-A0A2H5YY48-F1
#
_entry.id   AF-A0A2H5YY48-F1
#
_cell.length_a   1.000
_cell.length_b   1.000
_cell.length_c   1.000
_cell.angle_alpha   90.00
_cell.angle_beta   90.00
_cell.angle_gamma   90.00
#
_symmetry.space_group_name_H-M   'P 1'
#
loop_
_entity.id
_entity.type
_entity.pdbx_description
1 polymer ?
#
loop_
_entity_poly.entity_id
_entity_poly.type
_entity_poly.pdbx_seq_one_letter_code
_entity_poly.pdbx_strand_id
1 'polypeptide(L)'
;MAILLPYRTDPRLLFQVLEYAKGRGVDRSVLEARLGGGEPLRETLNALEQLGLIERDDAEIRLTEVGRRLAYATDAAERRRELARAVLSYPPYGGAIERALREGLAVIDGPWVERVWQVEMRLGQPRNRVEEARTFFFKLAEEAGLGVFRRGVRGQPSRLLLAPDIGEQVRALRPLLVEERSGLVEGESAETAEPASAAPSAEPGRVSPVLERKLAGAGGVEVAVTVTVDLTAWDLDKIEGFLRLLGVVPLRDER
;
A
#
# COMPACT_ATOMS: atom_id res chain seq x y z
N MET A 1 -8.91 -2.99 -4.80
CA MET A 1 -9.58 -2.22 -3.73
C MET A 1 -8.94 -0.83 -3.63
N ALA A 2 -9.71 0.24 -3.42
CA ALA A 2 -9.12 1.57 -3.21
C ALA A 2 -8.37 1.61 -1.87
N ILE A 3 -7.19 2.24 -1.85
CA ILE A 3 -6.40 2.40 -0.61
C ILE A 3 -7.12 3.40 0.30
N LEU A 4 -7.44 2.97 1.52
CA LEU A 4 -8.13 3.78 2.52
C LEU A 4 -7.39 3.67 3.85
N LEU A 5 -7.05 4.80 4.48
CA LEU A 5 -6.41 4.75 5.79
C LEU A 5 -7.38 4.14 6.81
N PRO A 6 -6.97 3.09 7.53
CA PRO A 6 -7.71 2.57 8.67
C PRO A 6 -7.93 3.63 9.75
N TYR A 7 -9.15 3.77 10.26
CA TYR A 7 -9.56 4.73 11.30
C TYR A 7 -10.61 4.09 12.23
N ARG A 8 -10.94 4.72 13.37
CA ARG A 8 -11.92 4.21 14.37
C ARG A 8 -11.70 2.77 14.85
N THR A 9 -10.47 2.30 14.85
CA THR A 9 -10.09 0.99 15.37
C THR A 9 -8.91 1.11 16.33
N ASP A 10 -8.60 0.01 17.01
CA ASP A 10 -7.53 -0.11 17.99
C ASP A 10 -6.80 -1.46 17.79
N PRO A 11 -5.47 -1.51 17.97
CA PRO A 11 -4.73 -2.77 17.80
C PRO A 11 -5.27 -3.92 18.65
N ARG A 12 -5.83 -3.65 19.84
CA ARG A 12 -6.40 -4.70 20.68
C ARG A 12 -7.56 -5.43 20.01
N LEU A 13 -8.47 -4.67 19.39
CA LEU A 13 -9.63 -5.24 18.71
C LEU A 13 -9.20 -5.99 17.43
N LEU A 14 -8.20 -5.46 16.73
CA LEU A 14 -7.56 -6.12 15.59
C LEU A 14 -7.06 -7.52 15.98
N PHE A 15 -6.27 -7.60 17.06
CA PHE A 15 -5.74 -8.88 17.53
C PHE A 15 -6.82 -9.83 18.01
N GLN A 16 -7.89 -9.33 18.66
CA GLN A 16 -9.02 -10.18 19.03
C GLN A 16 -9.68 -10.81 17.81
N VAL A 17 -9.91 -10.05 16.74
CA VAL A 17 -10.46 -10.61 15.50
C VAL A 17 -9.54 -11.68 14.92
N LEU A 18 -8.23 -11.44 14.87
CA LEU A 18 -7.26 -12.44 14.38
C LEU A 18 -7.31 -13.73 15.20
N GLU A 19 -7.42 -13.63 16.52
CA GLU A 19 -7.55 -14.80 17.41
C GLU A 19 -8.83 -15.58 17.13
N TYR A 20 -9.97 -14.91 16.94
CA TYR A 20 -11.24 -15.58 16.62
C TYR A 20 -11.26 -16.18 15.21
N ALA A 21 -10.54 -15.59 14.25
CA ALA A 21 -10.46 -16.06 12.87
C ALA A 21 -9.46 -17.21 12.66
N LYS A 22 -8.76 -17.67 13.70
CA LYS A 22 -7.87 -18.84 13.64
C LYS A 22 -8.64 -20.10 13.19
N GLY A 23 -7.91 -21.01 12.55
CA GLY A 23 -8.46 -22.26 12.03
C GLY A 23 -9.06 -22.08 10.65
N ARG A 24 -10.36 -22.38 10.49
CA ARG A 24 -11.04 -22.35 9.19
C ARG A 24 -11.63 -20.98 8.82
N GLY A 25 -11.64 -20.03 9.75
CA GLY A 25 -12.36 -18.77 9.63
C GLY A 25 -13.42 -18.63 10.71
N VAL A 26 -14.12 -17.49 10.69
CA VAL A 26 -15.19 -17.18 11.65
C VAL A 26 -16.33 -16.45 10.95
N ASP A 27 -17.55 -16.83 11.30
CA ASP A 27 -18.74 -16.13 10.81
C ASP A 27 -18.83 -14.72 11.39
N ARG A 28 -19.26 -13.78 10.56
CA ARG A 28 -19.44 -12.38 10.97
C ARG A 28 -20.41 -12.25 12.15
N SER A 29 -21.51 -13.00 12.14
CA SER A 29 -22.50 -12.99 13.24
C SER A 29 -21.89 -13.44 14.58
N VAL A 30 -20.95 -14.38 14.54
CA VAL A 30 -20.22 -14.84 15.74
C VAL A 30 -19.29 -13.75 16.24
N LEU A 31 -18.56 -13.06 15.35
CA LEU A 31 -17.73 -11.92 15.75
C LEU A 31 -18.59 -10.79 16.36
N GLU A 32 -19.71 -10.46 15.74
CA GLU A 32 -20.63 -9.43 16.25
C GLU A 32 -21.18 -9.79 17.64
N ALA A 33 -21.50 -11.06 17.88
CA ALA A 33 -21.95 -11.53 19.19
C ALA A 33 -20.86 -11.50 20.26
N ARG A 34 -19.58 -11.70 19.89
CA ARG A 34 -18.44 -11.79 20.83
C ARG A 34 -17.76 -10.45 21.11
N LEU A 35 -17.59 -9.64 20.08
CA LEU A 35 -16.83 -8.39 20.10
C LEU A 35 -17.72 -7.14 20.07
N GLY A 36 -19.02 -7.34 19.88
CA GLY A 36 -19.96 -6.28 19.60
C GLY A 36 -20.00 -5.96 18.10
N GLY A 37 -21.20 -5.67 17.59
CA GLY A 37 -21.41 -5.26 16.21
C GLY A 37 -21.24 -3.76 15.98
N GLY A 38 -21.64 -3.32 14.79
CA GLY A 38 -21.69 -1.91 14.42
C GLY A 38 -20.38 -1.35 13.87
N GLU A 39 -20.21 -0.05 14.02
CA GLU A 39 -19.11 0.70 13.40
C GLU A 39 -17.71 0.23 13.85
N PRO A 40 -17.41 0.00 15.16
CA PRO A 40 -16.06 -0.38 15.58
C PRO A 40 -15.56 -1.69 14.98
N LEU A 41 -16.41 -2.73 14.93
CA LEU A 41 -16.06 -4.00 14.32
C LEU A 41 -15.90 -3.85 12.81
N ARG A 42 -16.83 -3.14 12.15
CA ARG A 42 -16.76 -2.89 10.71
C ARG A 42 -15.46 -2.20 10.31
N GLU A 43 -15.07 -1.14 11.02
CA GLU A 43 -13.82 -0.42 10.71
C GLU A 43 -12.57 -1.24 11.06
N THR A 44 -12.65 -2.13 12.06
CA THR A 44 -11.56 -3.07 12.36
C THR A 44 -11.40 -4.11 11.24
N LEU A 45 -12.50 -4.65 10.72
CA LEU A 45 -12.46 -5.56 9.57
C LEU A 45 -11.92 -4.85 8.32
N ASN A 46 -12.35 -3.60 8.06
CA ASN A 46 -11.78 -2.78 6.99
C ASN A 46 -10.27 -2.58 7.18
N ALA A 47 -9.81 -2.33 8.40
CA ALA A 47 -8.40 -2.16 8.73
C ALA A 47 -7.59 -3.43 8.44
N LEU A 48 -8.08 -4.58 8.91
CA LEU A 48 -7.45 -5.88 8.70
C LEU A 48 -7.35 -6.24 7.22
N GLU A 49 -8.39 -5.95 6.44
CA GLU A 49 -8.42 -6.19 4.99
C GLU A 49 -7.45 -5.26 4.26
N GLN A 50 -7.39 -3.98 4.62
CA GLN A 50 -6.42 -3.02 4.06
C GLN A 50 -4.97 -3.40 4.38
N LEU A 51 -4.73 -3.97 5.56
CA LEU A 51 -3.42 -4.51 5.96
C LEU A 51 -3.12 -5.88 5.32
N GLY A 52 -4.05 -6.44 4.55
CA GLY A 52 -3.89 -7.75 3.90
C GLY A 52 -3.85 -8.92 4.88
N LEU A 53 -4.41 -8.76 6.08
CA LEU A 53 -4.40 -9.78 7.15
C LEU A 53 -5.62 -10.70 7.09
N ILE A 54 -6.72 -10.24 6.53
CA ILE A 54 -7.93 -11.04 6.34
C ILE A 54 -8.45 -10.89 4.92
N GLU A 55 -9.15 -11.91 4.49
CA GLU A 55 -10.12 -11.87 3.40
C GLU A 55 -11.50 -12.09 4.00
N ARG A 56 -12.50 -11.47 3.39
CA ARG A 56 -13.90 -11.61 3.82
C ARG A 56 -14.77 -11.85 2.61
N ASP A 57 -15.73 -12.74 2.79
CA ASP A 57 -16.90 -12.81 1.94
C ASP A 57 -18.11 -12.24 2.70
N ASP A 58 -19.32 -12.40 2.16
CA ASP A 58 -20.53 -11.83 2.76
C ASP A 58 -20.84 -12.38 4.16
N ALA A 59 -20.34 -13.58 4.51
CA ALA A 59 -20.69 -14.27 5.74
C ALA A 59 -19.48 -14.60 6.64
N GLU A 60 -18.32 -14.83 6.04
CA GLU A 60 -17.15 -15.45 6.68
C GLU A 60 -15.92 -14.54 6.57
N ILE A 61 -15.14 -14.54 7.66
CA ILE A 61 -13.84 -13.88 7.75
C ILE A 61 -12.78 -14.96 7.83
N ARG A 62 -11.79 -14.92 6.93
CA ARG A 62 -10.65 -15.84 6.90
C ARG A 62 -9.33 -15.11 6.97
N LEU A 63 -8.35 -15.73 7.62
CA LEU A 63 -6.98 -15.21 7.65
C LEU A 63 -6.31 -15.44 6.29
N THR A 64 -5.66 -14.40 5.77
CA THR A 64 -4.70 -14.55 4.65
C THR A 64 -3.45 -15.28 5.14
N GLU A 65 -2.50 -15.58 4.25
CA GLU A 65 -1.20 -16.12 4.68
C GLU A 65 -0.46 -15.16 5.64
N VAL A 66 -0.50 -13.86 5.37
CA VAL A 66 0.07 -12.83 6.25
C VAL A 66 -0.65 -12.81 7.61
N GLY A 67 -1.99 -12.88 7.59
CA GLY A 67 -2.81 -12.99 8.78
C GLY A 67 -2.52 -14.22 9.61
N ARG A 68 -2.32 -15.37 8.97
CA ARG A 68 -1.97 -16.63 9.63
C ARG A 68 -0.64 -16.54 10.33
N ARG A 69 0.43 -16.05 9.66
CA ARG A 69 1.74 -15.90 10.31
C ARG A 69 1.67 -14.99 11.53
N LEU A 70 0.93 -13.88 11.44
CA LEU A 70 0.72 -12.98 12.57
C LEU A 70 -0.08 -13.64 13.71
N ALA A 71 -1.18 -14.33 13.39
CA ALA A 71 -2.06 -14.94 14.38
C ALA A 71 -1.38 -16.13 15.09
N TYR A 72 -0.61 -16.94 14.36
CA TYR A 72 0.04 -18.14 14.87
C TYR A 72 1.48 -17.93 15.34
N ALA A 73 1.96 -16.69 15.39
CA ALA A 73 3.27 -16.36 15.93
C ALA A 73 3.46 -16.96 17.33
N THR A 74 4.58 -17.66 17.51
CA THR A 74 4.87 -18.49 18.68
C THR A 74 5.30 -17.66 19.89
N ASP A 75 5.89 -16.50 19.66
CA ASP A 75 6.33 -15.59 20.70
C ASP A 75 6.11 -14.11 20.35
N ALA A 76 6.38 -13.24 21.33
CA ALA A 76 6.19 -11.80 21.19
C ALA A 76 7.18 -11.12 20.23
N ALA A 77 8.33 -11.74 19.93
CA ALA A 77 9.30 -11.21 18.98
C ALA A 77 8.89 -11.54 17.54
N GLU A 78 8.47 -12.77 17.28
CA GLU A 78 7.89 -13.22 16.01
C GLU A 78 6.62 -12.44 15.69
N ARG A 79 5.71 -12.29 16.66
CA ARG A 79 4.48 -11.50 16.48
C ARG A 79 4.78 -10.05 16.11
N ARG A 80 5.77 -9.43 16.76
CA ARG A 80 6.22 -8.06 16.42
C ARG A 80 6.79 -8.00 15.01
N ARG A 81 7.61 -8.98 14.62
CA ARG A 81 8.20 -9.06 13.28
C ARG A 81 7.13 -9.20 12.19
N GLU A 82 6.14 -10.08 12.37
CA GLU A 82 5.06 -10.26 11.40
C GLU A 82 4.14 -9.03 11.35
N LEU A 83 3.89 -8.37 12.49
CA LEU A 83 3.14 -7.12 12.50
C LEU A 83 3.92 -6.00 11.79
N ALA A 84 5.22 -5.87 12.03
CA ALA A 84 6.09 -4.92 11.35
C ALA A 84 6.08 -5.15 9.84
N ARG A 85 6.12 -6.41 9.40
CA ARG A 85 5.97 -6.77 7.99
C ARG A 85 4.65 -6.27 7.42
N ALA A 86 3.52 -6.56 8.06
CA ALA A 86 2.20 -6.10 7.60
C ALA A 86 2.09 -4.56 7.54
N VAL A 87 2.60 -3.86 8.56
CA VAL A 87 2.62 -2.40 8.61
C VAL A 87 3.48 -1.81 7.48
N LEU A 88 4.65 -2.38 7.20
CA LEU A 88 5.54 -1.91 6.14
C LEU A 88 5.05 -2.30 4.73
N SER A 89 4.30 -3.39 4.59
CA SER A 89 3.66 -3.80 3.33
C SER A 89 2.57 -2.82 2.91
N TYR A 90 1.83 -2.25 3.87
CA TYR A 90 0.74 -1.33 3.60
C TYR A 90 1.27 0.05 3.16
N PRO A 91 1.05 0.49 1.90
CA PRO A 91 1.77 1.64 1.32
C PRO A 91 1.67 2.95 2.10
N PRO A 92 0.51 3.34 2.67
CA PRO A 92 0.44 4.55 3.48
C PRO A 92 1.32 4.53 4.74
N TYR A 93 1.54 3.35 5.33
CA TYR A 93 2.33 3.22 6.56
C TYR A 93 3.80 2.98 6.22
N GLY A 94 4.08 1.97 5.39
CA GLY A 94 5.44 1.68 4.92
C GLY A 94 6.07 2.87 4.20
N GLY A 95 5.34 3.51 3.29
CA GLY A 95 5.84 4.66 2.53
C GLY A 95 6.16 5.88 3.42
N ALA A 96 5.36 6.12 4.47
CA ALA A 96 5.64 7.17 5.43
C ALA A 96 6.92 6.87 6.25
N ILE A 97 7.09 5.63 6.71
CA ILE A 97 8.31 5.22 7.44
C ILE A 97 9.53 5.30 6.52
N GLU A 98 9.47 4.75 5.32
CA GLU A 98 10.58 4.81 4.35
C GLU A 98 10.95 6.24 3.96
N ARG A 99 9.96 7.13 3.86
CA ARG A 99 10.21 8.55 3.61
C ARG A 99 10.94 9.20 4.79
N ALA A 100 10.49 8.95 6.02
CA ALA A 100 11.15 9.47 7.21
C ALA A 100 12.62 9.01 7.31
N LEU A 101 12.90 7.75 6.95
CA LEU A 101 14.27 7.22 6.90
C LEU A 101 15.13 7.90 5.84
N ARG A 102 14.57 8.17 4.64
CA ARG A 102 15.28 8.91 3.58
C ARG A 102 15.58 10.35 3.98
N GLU A 103 14.70 10.96 4.76
CA GLU A 103 14.88 12.32 5.32
C GLU A 103 15.77 12.35 6.57
N GLY A 104 16.21 11.20 7.09
CA GLY A 104 17.01 11.11 8.30
C GLY A 104 16.26 11.52 9.57
N LEU A 105 14.93 11.42 9.58
CA LEU A 105 14.11 11.79 10.73
C LEU A 105 14.19 10.72 11.82
N ALA A 106 14.44 11.15 13.05
CA ALA A 106 14.28 10.30 14.24
C ALA A 106 12.84 10.34 14.80
N VAL A 107 12.04 11.32 14.38
CA VAL A 107 10.70 11.59 14.89
C VAL A 107 9.76 11.89 13.74
N ILE A 108 8.60 11.23 13.72
CA ILE A 108 7.50 11.52 12.81
C ILE A 108 6.39 12.19 13.62
N ASP A 109 6.08 13.45 13.35
CA ASP A 109 4.92 14.11 13.97
C ASP A 109 3.64 13.95 13.15
N GLY A 110 2.51 14.21 13.80
CA GLY A 110 1.19 14.11 13.20
C GLY A 110 1.04 14.97 11.93
N PRO A 111 1.28 16.28 11.98
CA PRO A 111 1.19 17.14 10.81
C PRO A 111 2.04 16.67 9.62
N TRP A 112 3.23 16.12 9.88
CA TRP A 112 4.10 15.57 8.83
C TRP A 112 3.46 14.36 8.15
N VAL A 113 2.97 13.37 8.92
CA VAL A 113 2.40 12.15 8.31
C VAL A 113 1.09 12.44 7.58
N GLU A 114 0.29 13.38 8.10
CA GLU A 114 -0.93 13.84 7.45
C GLU A 114 -0.63 14.51 6.10
N ARG A 115 0.46 15.29 6.02
CA ARG A 115 0.92 15.89 4.76
C ARG A 115 1.33 14.82 3.76
N VAL A 116 2.10 13.81 4.17
CA VAL A 116 2.49 12.69 3.30
C VAL A 116 1.24 12.01 2.72
N TRP A 117 0.25 11.71 3.56
CA TRP A 117 -0.98 11.06 3.10
C TRP A 117 -1.86 11.92 2.20
N GLN A 118 -2.05 13.20 2.55
CA GLN A 118 -2.99 14.08 1.84
C GLN A 118 -2.38 14.68 0.57
N VAL A 119 -1.11 15.09 0.61
CA VAL A 119 -0.47 15.85 -0.47
C VAL A 119 0.27 14.91 -1.41
N GLU A 120 1.13 14.06 -0.85
CA GLU A 120 2.03 13.23 -1.66
C GLU A 120 1.31 11.99 -2.18
N MET A 121 0.58 11.29 -1.30
CA MET A 121 -0.17 10.08 -1.65
C MET A 121 -1.60 10.37 -2.13
N ARG A 122 -2.08 11.61 -1.97
CA ARG A 122 -3.41 12.07 -2.42
C ARG A 122 -4.57 11.19 -1.92
N LEU A 123 -4.48 10.71 -0.68
CA LEU A 123 -5.54 9.91 -0.06
C LEU A 123 -6.73 10.82 0.27
N GLY A 124 -7.82 10.74 -0.50
CA GLY A 124 -8.98 11.65 -0.43
C GLY A 124 -9.89 11.52 0.79
N GLN A 125 -9.35 11.26 1.98
CA GLN A 125 -10.13 11.10 3.20
C GLN A 125 -10.34 12.43 3.96
N PRO A 126 -11.52 12.64 4.57
CA PRO A 126 -11.79 13.80 5.41
C PRO A 126 -10.82 13.93 6.60
N ARG A 127 -10.54 15.18 7.01
CA ARG A 127 -9.56 15.51 8.06
C ARG A 127 -9.77 14.75 9.38
N ASN A 128 -11.01 14.62 9.85
CA ASN A 128 -11.30 13.89 11.09
C ASN A 128 -10.87 12.41 11.01
N ARG A 129 -11.09 11.77 9.85
CA ARG A 129 -10.67 10.37 9.64
C ARG A 129 -9.16 10.26 9.56
N VAL A 130 -8.49 11.24 8.97
CA VAL A 130 -7.04 11.30 8.86
C VAL A 130 -6.38 11.43 10.25
N GLU A 131 -6.92 12.25 11.14
CA GLU A 131 -6.40 12.41 12.51
C GLU A 131 -6.57 11.13 13.36
N GLU A 132 -7.71 10.45 13.21
CA GLU A 132 -7.98 9.15 13.81
C GLU A 132 -7.06 8.06 13.22
N ALA A 133 -6.89 8.03 11.90
CA ALA A 133 -6.01 7.10 11.20
C ALA A 133 -4.55 7.26 11.58
N ARG A 134 -4.08 8.50 11.75
CA ARG A 134 -2.75 8.81 12.30
C ARG A 134 -2.58 8.17 13.67
N THR A 135 -3.57 8.32 14.53
CA THR A 135 -3.50 7.78 15.89
C THR A 135 -3.42 6.26 15.86
N PHE A 136 -4.20 5.62 14.98
CA PHE A 136 -4.14 4.17 14.79
C PHE A 136 -2.79 3.72 14.21
N PHE A 137 -2.27 4.40 13.19
CA PHE A 137 -0.93 4.15 12.64
C PHE A 137 0.16 4.19 13.73
N PHE A 138 0.20 5.23 14.55
CA PHE A 138 1.21 5.35 15.59
C PHE A 138 1.10 4.24 16.65
N LYS A 139 -0.12 3.89 17.07
CA LYS A 139 -0.33 2.75 17.97
C LYS A 139 0.14 1.43 17.34
N LEU A 140 -0.20 1.20 16.07
CA LEU A 140 0.16 -0.02 15.38
C LEU A 140 1.67 -0.13 15.14
N ALA A 141 2.33 1.00 14.83
CA ALA A 141 3.78 1.08 14.70
C ALA A 141 4.50 0.82 16.04
N GLU A 142 3.95 1.29 17.16
CA GLU A 142 4.44 0.97 18.51
C GLU A 142 4.28 -0.52 18.82
N GLU A 143 3.11 -1.10 18.57
CA GLU A 143 2.86 -2.54 18.76
C GLU A 143 3.76 -3.40 17.85
N ALA A 144 4.13 -2.89 16.67
CA ALA A 144 5.07 -3.53 15.75
C ALA A 144 6.54 -3.38 16.17
N GLY A 145 6.85 -2.56 17.19
CA GLY A 145 8.22 -2.28 17.61
C GLY A 145 9.01 -1.34 16.68
N LEU A 146 8.32 -0.62 15.78
CA LEU A 146 8.94 0.32 14.82
C LEU A 146 9.28 1.68 15.48
N GLY A 147 8.78 1.91 16.68
CA GLY A 147 9.03 3.12 17.45
C GLY A 147 8.20 3.17 18.74
N VAL A 148 8.22 4.34 19.38
CA VAL A 148 7.45 4.62 20.60
C VAL A 148 6.45 5.74 20.32
N PHE A 149 5.18 5.48 20.56
CA PHE A 149 4.13 6.46 20.35
C PHE A 149 4.05 7.42 21.55
N ARG A 150 4.19 8.71 21.28
CA ARG A 150 3.97 9.78 22.25
C ARG A 150 2.72 10.56 21.87
N ARG A 151 1.67 10.38 22.67
CA ARG A 151 0.44 11.15 22.54
C ARG A 151 0.72 12.63 22.86
N GLY A 152 0.24 13.51 21.99
CA GLY A 152 0.34 14.95 22.17
C GLY A 152 -0.40 15.42 23.42
N VAL A 153 0.23 16.30 24.20
CA VAL A 153 -0.38 17.00 25.35
C VAL A 153 -0.06 18.49 25.29
N ARG A 154 -0.96 19.34 25.80
CA ARG A 154 -0.75 20.80 25.92
C ARG A 154 -0.29 21.47 24.60
N GLY A 155 -0.93 21.12 23.49
CA GLY A 155 -0.64 21.70 22.17
C GLY A 155 0.57 21.08 21.45
N GLN A 156 1.28 20.12 22.05
CA GLN A 156 2.28 19.33 21.34
C GLN A 156 1.58 18.32 20.43
N PRO A 157 2.03 18.14 19.17
CA PRO A 157 1.47 17.13 18.29
C PRO A 157 1.82 15.72 18.79
N SER A 158 0.90 14.78 18.54
CA SER A 158 1.19 13.35 18.63
C SER A 158 2.34 13.00 17.70
N ARG A 159 3.25 12.13 18.14
CA ARG A 159 4.46 11.78 17.39
C ARG A 159 4.91 10.35 17.64
N LEU A 160 5.57 9.76 16.65
CA LEU A 160 6.26 8.49 16.75
C LEU A 160 7.77 8.75 16.82
N LEU A 161 8.39 8.33 17.92
CA LEU A 161 9.85 8.29 18.04
C LEU A 161 10.31 7.00 17.38
N LEU A 162 11.02 7.07 16.26
CA LEU A 162 11.45 5.87 15.55
C LEU A 162 12.46 5.07 16.38
N ALA A 163 12.39 3.74 16.28
CA ALA A 163 13.35 2.87 16.94
C ALA A 163 14.77 3.19 16.41
N PRO A 164 15.83 3.17 17.23
CA PRO A 164 17.19 3.48 16.77
C PRO A 164 17.68 2.58 15.62
N ASP A 165 17.22 1.33 15.61
CA ASP A 165 17.54 0.27 14.65
C ASP A 165 16.51 0.14 13.51
N ILE A 166 15.54 1.06 13.40
CA ILE A 166 14.45 1.01 12.41
C ILE A 166 14.97 0.81 10.97
N GLY A 167 16.10 1.45 10.63
CA GLY A 167 16.69 1.34 9.30
C GLY A 167 17.21 -0.07 9.02
N GLU A 168 17.73 -0.77 10.03
CA GLU A 168 18.13 -2.17 9.93
C GLU A 168 16.91 -3.08 9.82
N GLN A 169 15.87 -2.84 10.63
CA GLN A 169 14.62 -3.59 10.58
C GLN A 169 13.96 -3.51 9.20
N VAL A 170 13.82 -2.30 8.63
CA VAL A 170 13.24 -2.12 7.29
C VAL A 170 14.09 -2.80 6.21
N ARG A 171 15.43 -2.70 6.29
CA ARG A 171 16.31 -3.41 5.35
C ARG A 171 16.18 -4.93 5.44
N ALA A 172 16.08 -5.47 6.65
CA ALA A 172 15.92 -6.91 6.87
C ALA A 172 14.57 -7.44 6.37
N LEU A 173 13.51 -6.64 6.49
CA LEU A 173 12.17 -7.04 6.05
C LEU A 173 11.96 -6.82 4.53
N ARG A 174 12.71 -5.91 3.90
CA ARG A 174 12.50 -5.55 2.48
C ARG A 174 12.46 -6.73 1.49
N PRO A 175 13.36 -7.73 1.54
CA PRO A 175 13.29 -8.88 0.61
C PRO A 175 11.94 -9.61 0.72
N LEU A 176 11.45 -9.77 1.94
CA LEU A 176 10.20 -10.46 2.26
C LEU A 176 8.97 -9.69 1.78
N LEU A 177 9.03 -8.35 1.73
CA LEU A 177 7.96 -7.50 1.20
C LEU A 177 7.84 -7.58 -0.33
N VAL A 178 8.95 -7.88 -1.03
CA VAL A 178 8.98 -7.99 -2.49
C VAL A 178 8.44 -9.34 -2.94
N GLU A 179 8.84 -10.43 -2.28
CA GLU A 179 8.35 -11.79 -2.60
C GLU A 179 6.82 -11.91 -2.47
N GLU A 180 6.22 -11.24 -1.49
CA GLU A 180 4.76 -11.22 -1.33
C GLU A 180 4.03 -10.51 -2.47
N ARG A 181 4.65 -9.45 -3.02
CA ARG A 181 4.08 -8.75 -4.17
C ARG A 181 4.19 -9.56 -5.45
N SER A 182 5.23 -10.38 -5.58
CA SER A 182 5.43 -11.28 -6.72
C SER A 182 4.53 -12.53 -6.65
N GLY A 183 4.36 -13.12 -5.46
CA GLY A 183 3.51 -14.31 -5.28
C GLY A 183 2.01 -14.07 -5.48
N LEU A 184 1.54 -12.82 -5.37
CA LEU A 184 0.16 -12.43 -5.68
C LEU A 184 -0.14 -12.35 -7.19
N VAL A 185 0.87 -12.40 -8.05
CA VAL A 185 0.72 -12.30 -9.52
C VAL A 185 0.74 -13.70 -10.18
N GLU A 186 1.34 -14.70 -9.55
CA GLU A 186 1.48 -16.05 -10.15
C GLU A 186 0.30 -17.00 -9.84
N GLY A 187 -0.72 -16.55 -9.11
CA GLY A 187 -1.87 -17.38 -8.72
C GLY A 187 -3.04 -17.46 -9.73
N GLU A 188 -2.98 -16.74 -10.86
CA GLU A 188 -4.13 -16.59 -11.78
C GLU A 188 -3.91 -17.22 -13.17
N SER A 189 -2.99 -18.17 -13.30
CA SER A 189 -2.76 -18.86 -14.59
C SER A 189 -2.38 -20.33 -14.40
N ALA A 190 -3.31 -21.11 -13.86
CA ALA A 190 -3.29 -22.56 -13.99
C ALA A 190 -4.71 -23.10 -14.17
N GLU A 191 -5.38 -22.66 -15.24
CA GLU A 191 -6.54 -23.37 -15.78
C GLU A 191 -6.14 -24.02 -17.11
N THR A 192 -5.87 -25.33 -17.01
CA THR A 192 -6.04 -26.40 -17.99
C THR A 192 -6.27 -25.97 -19.44
N ALA A 193 -5.23 -26.06 -20.26
CA ALA A 193 -5.35 -26.03 -21.72
C ALA A 193 -5.23 -27.45 -22.29
N GLU A 194 -6.33 -27.99 -22.82
CA GLU A 194 -6.32 -28.99 -23.89
C GLU A 194 -6.87 -28.37 -25.19
N PRO A 195 -6.44 -28.83 -26.38
CA PRO A 195 -6.38 -28.00 -27.58
C PRO A 195 -7.42 -28.37 -28.66
N ALA A 196 -7.92 -27.37 -29.38
CA ALA A 196 -8.43 -27.47 -30.77
C ALA A 196 -8.51 -26.05 -31.35
N SER A 197 -7.60 -25.62 -32.23
CA SER A 197 -7.54 -25.83 -33.70
C SER A 197 -8.38 -24.83 -34.54
N ALA A 198 -7.63 -23.96 -35.25
CA ALA A 198 -7.92 -23.27 -36.53
C ALA A 198 -9.04 -22.19 -36.55
N ALA A 199 -8.93 -21.00 -37.16
CA ALA A 199 -7.97 -20.33 -38.05
C ALA A 199 -8.26 -18.79 -38.02
N PRO A 200 -7.48 -17.92 -38.70
CA PRO A 200 -7.24 -16.53 -38.30
C PRO A 200 -8.15 -15.50 -38.99
N SER A 201 -8.48 -14.44 -38.26
CA SER A 201 -8.94 -13.17 -38.83
C SER A 201 -7.96 -12.08 -38.40
N ALA A 202 -7.26 -11.53 -39.40
CA ALA A 202 -6.33 -10.43 -39.27
C ALA A 202 -7.04 -9.08 -39.22
N GLU A 203 -6.37 -8.12 -38.54
CA GLU A 203 -6.38 -6.65 -38.66
C GLU A 203 -6.70 -5.87 -37.37
N PRO A 204 -6.12 -4.68 -37.17
CA PRO A 204 -4.69 -4.45 -36.96
C PRO A 204 -4.42 -3.78 -35.60
N GLY A 205 -3.24 -4.06 -35.05
CA GLY A 205 -2.80 -3.57 -33.74
C GLY A 205 -2.74 -2.04 -33.65
N ARG A 206 -3.40 -1.49 -32.62
CA ARG A 206 -3.14 -0.13 -32.14
C ARG A 206 -1.84 -0.15 -31.34
N VAL A 207 -0.76 0.25 -31.99
CA VAL A 207 0.55 0.42 -31.37
C VAL A 207 0.54 1.74 -30.61
N SER A 208 0.52 1.70 -29.28
CA SER A 208 0.91 2.85 -28.46
C SER A 208 2.41 3.07 -28.67
N PRO A 209 2.88 4.24 -29.11
CA PRO A 209 4.31 4.48 -29.25
C PRO A 209 4.91 4.65 -27.86
N VAL A 210 5.70 3.65 -27.43
CA VAL A 210 6.63 3.79 -26.30
C VAL A 210 7.80 4.64 -26.80
N LEU A 211 7.94 5.86 -26.29
CA LEU A 211 9.07 6.72 -26.61
C LEU A 211 10.20 6.50 -25.61
N GLU A 212 11.20 5.71 -25.99
CA GLU A 212 12.47 5.64 -25.27
C GLU A 212 13.40 6.74 -25.78
N ARG A 213 13.68 7.76 -24.95
CA ARG A 213 14.67 8.79 -25.27
C ARG A 213 15.86 8.63 -24.34
N LYS A 214 16.99 8.17 -24.90
CA LYS A 214 18.29 8.17 -24.20
C LYS A 214 18.80 9.61 -24.11
N LEU A 215 18.82 10.16 -22.90
CA LEU A 215 19.48 11.43 -22.61
C LEU A 215 20.90 11.14 -22.12
N ALA A 216 21.89 11.45 -22.96
CA ALA A 216 23.29 11.41 -22.56
C ALA A 216 23.59 12.63 -21.68
N GLY A 217 23.57 12.43 -20.37
CA GLY A 217 24.07 13.41 -19.41
C GLY A 217 25.59 13.48 -19.47
N ALA A 218 26.15 14.70 -19.52
CA ALA A 218 27.57 14.93 -19.33
C ALA A 218 27.95 14.52 -17.90
N GLY A 219 28.42 13.29 -17.74
CA GLY A 219 28.77 12.70 -16.44
C GLY A 219 28.31 11.25 -16.25
N GLY A 220 28.53 10.38 -17.25
CA GLY A 220 28.67 8.93 -17.06
C GLY A 220 27.51 8.12 -16.43
N VAL A 221 26.34 8.71 -16.19
CA VAL A 221 25.16 7.99 -15.70
C VAL A 221 24.09 8.05 -16.78
N GLU A 222 23.86 6.91 -17.44
CA GLU A 222 22.72 6.75 -18.35
C GLU A 222 21.44 6.72 -17.53
N VAL A 223 20.64 7.78 -17.63
CA VAL A 223 19.30 7.84 -17.02
C VAL A 223 18.29 7.54 -18.12
N ALA A 224 17.69 6.34 -18.08
CA ALA A 224 16.52 6.03 -18.88
C ALA A 224 15.27 6.58 -18.18
N VAL A 225 14.58 7.51 -18.81
CA VAL A 225 13.31 8.07 -18.32
C VAL A 225 12.19 7.54 -19.20
N THR A 226 11.33 6.69 -18.64
CA THR A 226 10.11 6.21 -19.30
C THR A 226 8.93 7.07 -18.87
N VAL A 227 8.31 7.78 -19.80
CA VAL A 227 7.12 8.60 -19.54
C VAL A 227 5.93 7.96 -20.25
N THR A 228 4.92 7.56 -19.48
CA THR A 228 3.65 7.07 -20.01
C THR A 228 2.62 8.19 -19.93
N VAL A 229 2.06 8.59 -21.05
CA VAL A 229 1.06 9.67 -21.12
C VAL A 229 -0.25 9.10 -21.68
N ASP A 230 -1.33 9.28 -20.93
CA ASP A 230 -2.68 8.98 -21.38
C ASP A 230 -3.23 10.18 -22.18
N LEU A 231 -3.47 9.95 -23.47
CA LEU A 231 -3.97 10.95 -24.42
C LEU A 231 -5.49 10.83 -24.66
N THR A 232 -6.20 9.95 -23.93
CA THR A 232 -7.60 9.60 -24.20
C THR A 232 -8.56 10.80 -24.15
N ALA A 233 -8.24 11.83 -23.38
CA ALA A 233 -9.05 13.04 -23.24
C ALA A 233 -8.55 14.24 -24.08
N TRP A 234 -7.55 14.05 -24.94
CA TRP A 234 -6.93 15.14 -25.69
C TRP A 234 -7.55 15.27 -27.08
N ASP A 235 -7.71 16.51 -27.53
CA ASP A 235 -8.02 16.79 -28.93
C ASP A 235 -6.79 16.59 -29.83
N LEU A 236 -7.03 16.41 -31.13
CA LEU A 236 -5.97 16.09 -32.10
C LEU A 236 -4.90 17.19 -32.17
N ASP A 237 -5.28 18.46 -32.00
CA ASP A 237 -4.35 19.59 -32.03
C ASP A 237 -3.36 19.55 -30.84
N LYS A 238 -3.84 19.18 -29.64
CA LYS A 238 -2.97 18.99 -28.46
C LYS A 238 -2.06 17.78 -28.60
N ILE A 239 -2.57 16.68 -29.15
CA ILE A 239 -1.76 15.49 -29.41
C ILE A 239 -0.64 15.83 -30.39
N GLU A 240 -0.96 16.56 -31.47
CA GLU A 240 0.04 16.97 -32.46
C GLU A 240 1.07 17.95 -31.86
N GLY A 241 0.63 18.93 -31.07
CA GLY A 241 1.52 19.85 -30.36
C GLY A 241 2.51 19.15 -29.42
N PHE A 242 2.05 18.12 -28.71
CA PHE A 242 2.88 17.31 -27.83
C PHE A 242 3.89 16.44 -28.60
N LEU A 243 3.48 15.83 -29.70
CA LEU A 243 4.39 15.06 -30.55
C LEU A 243 5.44 15.94 -31.25
N ARG A 244 5.09 17.19 -31.60
CA ARG A 244 6.06 18.20 -32.09
C ARG A 244 7.05 18.59 -31.00
N LEU A 245 6.60 18.81 -29.76
CA LEU A 245 7.49 19.10 -28.62
C LEU A 245 8.50 17.96 -28.39
N LEU A 246 8.08 16.71 -28.61
CA LEU A 246 8.95 15.54 -28.50
C LEU A 246 9.89 15.35 -29.70
N GLY A 247 9.70 16.09 -30.80
CA GLY A 247 10.50 16.01 -32.03
C GLY A 247 10.17 14.80 -32.91
N VAL A 248 8.98 14.22 -32.74
CA VAL A 248 8.53 13.01 -33.45
C VAL A 248 7.87 13.35 -34.80
N VAL A 249 7.38 14.57 -34.96
CA VAL A 249 6.77 15.07 -36.21
C VAL A 249 7.65 16.22 -36.74
N PRO A 250 8.08 16.19 -38.01
CA PRO A 250 8.86 17.28 -38.58
C PRO A 250 8.03 18.57 -38.64
N LEU A 251 8.69 19.70 -38.34
CA LEU A 251 8.11 21.03 -38.53
C LEU A 251 7.67 21.18 -39.99
N ARG A 252 6.39 21.49 -40.23
CA ARG A 252 5.97 21.97 -41.54
C ARG A 252 6.60 23.34 -41.74
N ASP A 253 7.53 23.43 -42.68
CA ASP A 253 7.95 24.72 -43.24
C ASP A 253 6.72 25.38 -43.88
N GLU A 254 6.34 26.52 -43.35
CA GLU A 254 5.33 27.39 -43.96
C GLU A 254 5.88 27.94 -45.28
N ARG A 255 5.15 27.69 -46.37
CA ARG A 255 5.15 28.50 -47.59
C ARG A 255 3.71 28.85 -47.95
#